data_AF-A0A182QN62-F1
#
_entry.id   AF-A0A182QN62-F1
#
_cell.length_a   1.000
_cell.length_b   1.000
_cell.length_c   1.000
_cell.angle_alpha   90.00
_cell.angle_beta   90.00
_cell.angle_gamma   90.00
#
_symmetry.space_group_name_H-M   'P 1'
#
loop_
_entity.id
_entity.type
_entity.pdbx_description
1 polymer ?
#
loop_
_entity_poly.entity_id
_entity_poly.type
_entity_poly.pdbx_seq_one_letter_code
_entity_poly.pdbx_strand_id
1 'polypeptide(L)'
;MVLRWFVIRNVHESYRPFFYLQKMTGLGPFTLSPHPSIGKRTERYGCLGYTASFMLLYSYAMYSYLWTANTGHLYLSKIVTIMENSYMASEFVATIVAIAVAFVVRHRVRRILWQLSEIDEQLCTLKHPIDHVRQHLLLTVSCGCLLVSVLVLLSATIGIVTSRVEMYVLDTVDLLAMAISSFCSLLQIIQFAVMGMFILSRYYAVNKTFR
;
A
#
# COMPACT_ATOMS: atom_id res chain seq x y z
N MET A 1 -13.99 27.23 0.14
CA MET A 1 -14.31 25.93 -0.49
C MET A 1 -13.70 24.83 0.39
N VAL A 2 -14.32 24.54 1.53
CA VAL A 2 -13.79 23.52 2.47
C VAL A 2 -14.03 22.15 1.82
N LEU A 3 -12.93 21.46 1.52
CA LEU A 3 -12.87 20.24 0.72
C LEU A 3 -13.87 19.18 1.23
N ARG A 4 -14.77 18.72 0.35
CA ARG A 4 -15.58 17.50 0.53
C ARG A 4 -14.77 16.27 0.95
N TRP A 5 -13.44 16.29 0.79
CA TRP A 5 -12.50 15.26 1.23
C TRP A 5 -12.39 15.11 2.75
N PHE A 6 -12.69 16.16 3.53
CA PHE A 6 -12.61 16.15 4.99
C PHE A 6 -13.98 16.04 5.68
N VAL A 7 -15.06 15.91 4.91
CA VAL A 7 -16.38 15.58 5.47
C VAL A 7 -16.44 14.06 5.63
N ILE A 8 -16.15 13.59 6.84
CA ILE A 8 -15.93 12.16 7.11
C ILE A 8 -16.87 11.74 8.21
N ARG A 9 -17.72 10.77 7.89
CA ARG A 9 -18.74 10.25 8.80
C ARG A 9 -18.48 8.80 9.19
N ASN A 10 -17.72 8.06 8.37
CA ASN A 10 -17.54 6.62 8.52
C ASN A 10 -16.07 6.18 8.46
N VAL A 11 -15.78 5.02 9.04
CA VAL A 11 -14.46 4.32 8.98
C VAL A 11 -13.93 4.17 7.57
N HIS A 12 -14.83 3.83 6.65
CA HIS A 12 -14.52 3.65 5.24
C HIS A 12 -13.93 4.94 4.65
N GLU A 13 -14.46 6.10 5.06
CA GLU A 13 -13.96 7.39 4.60
C GLU A 13 -12.63 7.76 5.28
N SER A 14 -12.45 7.44 6.57
CA SER A 14 -11.17 7.65 7.26
C SER A 14 -10.02 6.79 6.72
N TYR A 15 -10.31 5.59 6.21
CA TYR A 15 -9.31 4.68 5.62
C TYR A 15 -8.93 5.04 4.18
N ARG A 16 -9.71 5.91 3.53
CA ARG A 16 -9.63 6.23 2.10
C ARG A 16 -8.25 6.68 1.61
N PRO A 17 -7.48 7.52 2.32
CA PRO A 17 -6.14 7.94 1.87
C PRO A 17 -5.19 6.75 1.72
N PHE A 18 -5.17 5.87 2.72
CA PHE A 18 -4.30 4.70 2.72
C PHE A 18 -4.76 3.65 1.70
N PHE A 19 -6.07 3.49 1.53
CA PHE A 19 -6.64 2.63 0.49
C PHE A 19 -6.19 3.03 -0.93
N TYR A 20 -6.16 4.34 -1.24
CA TYR A 20 -5.70 4.77 -2.56
C TYR A 20 -4.22 4.45 -2.80
N LEU A 21 -3.36 4.58 -1.78
CA LEU A 21 -1.96 4.17 -1.90
C LEU A 21 -1.83 2.67 -2.14
N GLN A 22 -2.57 1.84 -1.40
CA GLN A 22 -2.61 0.39 -1.64
C GLN A 22 -3.16 0.05 -3.04
N LYS A 23 -4.10 0.83 -3.56
CA LYS A 23 -4.64 0.65 -4.91
C LYS A 23 -3.66 1.07 -6.00
N MET A 24 -2.73 1.97 -5.72
CA MET A 24 -1.67 2.32 -6.68
C MET A 24 -0.61 1.23 -6.80
N THR A 25 -0.40 0.43 -5.74
CA THR A 25 0.66 -0.59 -5.69
C THR A 25 0.21 -2.01 -6.00
N GLY A 26 -1.09 -2.25 -6.24
CA GLY A 26 -1.63 -3.60 -6.46
C GLY A 26 -2.23 -4.26 -5.20
N LEU A 27 -2.00 -3.69 -4.02
CA LEU A 27 -2.44 -4.24 -2.72
C LEU A 27 -3.92 -4.00 -2.39
N GLY A 28 -4.64 -3.20 -3.18
CA GLY A 28 -6.05 -2.87 -2.97
C GLY A 28 -7.07 -3.52 -3.90
N PRO A 29 -7.15 -4.87 -4.07
CA PRO A 29 -8.12 -5.52 -4.97
C PRO A 29 -9.51 -5.62 -4.32
N PHE A 30 -10.01 -4.53 -3.75
CA PHE A 30 -11.33 -4.40 -3.15
C PHE A 30 -11.88 -3.01 -3.38
N THR A 31 -13.19 -2.88 -3.47
CA THR A 31 -13.87 -1.58 -3.49
C THR A 31 -14.30 -1.18 -2.08
N LEU A 32 -14.21 0.12 -1.80
CA LEU A 32 -14.58 0.74 -0.52
C LEU A 32 -16.07 1.11 -0.43
N SER A 33 -16.87 0.73 -1.44
CA SER A 33 -18.27 1.13 -1.50
C SER A 33 -19.09 0.48 -0.37
N PRO A 34 -19.90 1.26 0.37
CA PRO A 34 -20.72 0.76 1.47
C PRO A 34 -21.92 -0.09 1.00
N HIS A 35 -22.18 -0.17 -0.31
CA HIS A 35 -23.27 -0.97 -0.87
C HIS A 35 -22.76 -2.09 -1.79
N PRO A 36 -23.20 -3.34 -1.54
CA PRO A 36 -22.88 -4.48 -2.40
C PRO A 36 -23.81 -4.48 -3.62
N SER A 37 -23.75 -3.45 -4.46
CA SER A 37 -24.64 -3.33 -5.61
C SER A 37 -23.87 -2.90 -6.84
N ILE A 38 -23.38 -3.88 -7.60
CA ILE A 38 -23.35 -3.98 -9.08
C ILE A 38 -22.60 -5.30 -9.39
N GLY A 39 -23.34 -6.31 -9.86
CA GLY A 39 -22.83 -7.56 -10.44
C GLY A 39 -21.61 -8.21 -9.76
N LYS A 40 -21.85 -9.07 -8.75
CA LYS A 40 -20.80 -9.86 -8.05
C LYS A 40 -19.79 -10.56 -9.00
N ARG A 41 -20.21 -10.92 -10.22
CA ARG A 41 -19.34 -11.50 -11.25
C ARG A 41 -18.43 -10.44 -11.90
N THR A 42 -18.98 -9.33 -12.37
CA THR A 42 -18.22 -8.24 -13.02
C THR A 42 -17.16 -7.65 -12.08
N GLU A 43 -17.51 -7.43 -10.81
CA GLU A 43 -16.56 -6.99 -9.79
C GLU A 43 -15.43 -8.02 -9.57
N ARG A 44 -15.76 -9.32 -9.55
CA ARG A 44 -14.78 -10.40 -9.37
C ARG A 44 -13.81 -10.49 -10.53
N TYR A 45 -14.30 -10.38 -11.77
CA TYR A 45 -13.45 -10.37 -12.96
C TYR A 45 -12.61 -9.10 -13.06
N GLY A 46 -13.16 -7.94 -12.70
CA GLY A 46 -12.41 -6.68 -12.64
C GLY A 46 -11.27 -6.72 -11.61
N CYS A 47 -11.55 -7.22 -10.40
CA CYS A 47 -10.51 -7.41 -9.39
C CYS A 47 -9.46 -8.45 -9.81
N LEU A 48 -9.87 -9.53 -10.49
CA LEU A 48 -8.94 -10.55 -10.97
C LEU A 48 -8.04 -10.01 -12.07
N GLY A 49 -8.60 -9.28 -13.04
CA GLY A 49 -7.83 -8.61 -14.09
C GLY A 49 -6.84 -7.60 -13.52
N TYR A 50 -7.27 -6.80 -12.54
CA TYR A 50 -6.39 -5.87 -11.81
C TYR A 50 -5.25 -6.59 -11.08
N THR A 51 -5.53 -7.65 -10.32
CA THR A 51 -4.47 -8.39 -9.62
C THR A 51 -3.53 -9.07 -10.61
N ALA A 52 -4.07 -9.66 -11.68
CA ALA A 52 -3.26 -10.29 -12.73
C ALA A 52 -2.36 -9.29 -13.45
N SER A 53 -2.85 -8.08 -13.77
CA SER A 53 -2.04 -7.05 -14.42
C SER A 53 -0.88 -6.61 -13.55
N PHE A 54 -1.09 -6.42 -12.25
CA PHE A 54 0.00 -6.08 -11.33
C PHE A 54 0.97 -7.25 -11.16
N MET A 55 0.49 -8.50 -11.03
CA MET A 55 1.38 -9.66 -10.97
C MET A 55 2.24 -9.79 -12.23
N LEU A 56 1.67 -9.58 -13.42
CA LEU A 56 2.42 -9.59 -14.68
C LEU A 56 3.43 -8.45 -14.74
N LEU A 57 3.06 -7.24 -14.30
CA LEU A 57 3.97 -6.09 -14.25
C LEU A 57 5.20 -6.36 -13.37
N TYR A 58 4.99 -6.85 -12.13
CA TYR A 58 6.09 -7.18 -11.23
C TYR A 58 6.90 -8.39 -11.71
N SER A 59 6.26 -9.38 -12.34
CA SER A 59 6.97 -10.53 -12.92
C SER A 59 7.85 -10.10 -14.10
N TYR A 60 7.34 -9.19 -14.95
CA TYR A 60 8.11 -8.62 -16.05
C TYR A 60 9.30 -7.80 -15.53
N ALA A 61 9.07 -6.95 -14.52
CA ALA A 61 10.14 -6.17 -13.90
C ALA A 61 11.22 -7.05 -13.25
N MET A 62 10.81 -8.12 -12.56
CA MET A 62 11.73 -9.10 -11.98
C MET A 62 12.56 -9.79 -13.05
N TYR A 63 11.93 -10.21 -14.15
CA TYR A 63 12.62 -10.80 -15.30
C TYR A 63 13.60 -9.81 -15.95
N SER A 64 13.15 -8.57 -16.17
CA SER A 64 13.97 -7.54 -16.78
C SER A 64 15.20 -7.19 -15.92
N TYR A 65 14.99 -7.05 -14.62
CA TYR A 65 16.06 -6.75 -13.67
C TYR A 65 17.06 -7.91 -13.53
N LEU A 66 16.60 -9.16 -13.44
CA LEU A 66 17.50 -10.30 -13.21
C LEU A 66 18.21 -10.78 -14.48
N TRP A 67 17.58 -10.63 -15.66
CA TRP A 67 18.06 -11.25 -16.89
C TRP A 67 18.61 -10.25 -17.91
N THR A 68 18.03 -9.05 -18.02
CA THR A 68 18.49 -8.04 -18.99
C THR A 68 19.40 -6.98 -18.37
N ALA A 69 19.23 -6.61 -17.10
CA ALA A 69 20.16 -5.73 -16.41
C ALA A 69 21.40 -6.53 -15.98
N ASN A 70 22.44 -6.53 -16.82
CA ASN A 70 23.74 -7.14 -16.51
C ASN A 70 24.49 -6.31 -15.43
N THR A 71 24.05 -6.41 -14.16
CA THR A 71 24.58 -5.65 -13.01
C THR A 71 25.99 -6.09 -12.57
N GLY A 72 26.57 -7.09 -13.22
CA GLY A 72 27.89 -7.63 -12.90
C GLY A 72 29.06 -6.65 -13.05
N HIS A 73 28.88 -5.52 -13.75
CA HIS A 73 29.91 -4.50 -13.95
C HIS A 73 29.86 -3.33 -12.96
N LEU A 74 28.78 -3.19 -12.17
CA LEU A 74 28.58 -2.08 -11.23
C LEU A 74 29.31 -2.27 -9.90
N TYR A 75 29.50 -3.51 -9.50
CA TYR A 75 30.11 -3.83 -8.22
C TYR A 75 31.54 -4.28 -8.43
N LEU A 76 32.44 -3.66 -7.67
CA LEU A 76 33.85 -4.07 -7.57
C LEU A 76 33.98 -5.52 -7.07
N SER A 77 32.95 -6.05 -6.42
CA SER A 77 32.88 -7.42 -5.90
C SER A 77 31.64 -8.16 -6.42
N LYS A 78 31.87 -9.33 -7.02
CA LYS A 78 30.82 -10.28 -7.45
C LYS A 78 29.91 -10.72 -6.28
N ILE A 79 30.43 -10.73 -5.06
CA ILE A 79 29.65 -11.11 -3.87
C ILE A 79 28.54 -10.10 -3.62
N VAL A 80 28.84 -8.80 -3.76
CA VAL A 80 27.85 -7.73 -3.55
C VAL A 80 26.76 -7.79 -4.63
N THR A 81 27.13 -8.05 -5.88
CA THR A 81 26.15 -8.26 -6.97
C THR A 81 25.21 -9.42 -6.67
N ILE A 82 25.75 -10.56 -6.23
CA ILE A 82 24.93 -11.75 -5.92
C ILE A 82 23.99 -11.46 -4.75
N MET A 83 24.48 -10.77 -3.71
CA MET A 83 23.66 -10.39 -2.56
C MET A 83 22.53 -9.45 -2.95
N GLU A 84 22.80 -8.39 -3.73
CA GLU A 84 21.76 -7.45 -4.16
C GLU A 84 20.73 -8.12 -5.08
N ASN A 85 21.18 -8.89 -6.08
CA ASN A 85 20.25 -9.58 -6.98
C ASN A 85 19.38 -10.58 -6.22
N SER A 86 19.94 -11.28 -5.23
CA SER A 86 19.17 -12.20 -4.37
C SER A 86 18.16 -11.46 -3.50
N TYR A 87 18.55 -10.31 -2.93
CA TYR A 87 17.67 -9.44 -2.17
C TYR A 87 16.52 -8.93 -3.05
N MET A 88 16.82 -8.36 -4.21
CA MET A 88 15.80 -7.84 -5.14
C MET A 88 14.86 -8.95 -5.62
N ALA A 89 15.39 -10.13 -5.95
CA ALA A 89 14.57 -11.29 -6.30
C ALA A 89 13.60 -11.65 -5.17
N SER A 90 14.08 -11.69 -3.92
CA SER A 90 13.24 -11.97 -2.76
C SER A 90 12.17 -10.89 -2.54
N GLU A 91 12.51 -9.62 -2.76
CA GLU A 91 11.58 -8.50 -2.64
C GLU A 91 10.47 -8.58 -3.70
N PHE A 92 10.80 -8.85 -4.96
CA PHE A 92 9.80 -9.05 -6.02
C PHE A 92 8.88 -10.25 -5.73
N VAL A 93 9.44 -11.38 -5.29
CA VAL A 93 8.65 -12.55 -4.91
C VAL A 93 7.71 -12.21 -3.74
N ALA A 94 8.21 -11.51 -2.72
CA ALA A 94 7.40 -11.08 -1.59
C ALA A 94 6.25 -10.14 -2.03
N THR A 95 6.52 -9.20 -2.94
CA THR A 95 5.51 -8.29 -3.51
C THR A 95 4.43 -9.06 -4.28
N ILE A 96 4.80 -10.01 -5.13
CA ILE A 96 3.86 -10.86 -5.88
C ILE A 96 2.99 -11.67 -4.91
N VAL A 97 3.60 -12.30 -3.91
CA VAL A 97 2.89 -13.06 -2.87
C VAL A 97 1.94 -12.15 -2.09
N ALA A 98 2.37 -10.95 -1.71
CA ALA A 98 1.53 -10.00 -0.98
C ALA A 98 0.30 -9.57 -1.78
N ILE A 99 0.45 -9.35 -3.09
CA ILE A 99 -0.66 -9.02 -4.00
C ILE A 99 -1.64 -10.21 -4.11
N ALA A 100 -1.12 -11.43 -4.25
CA ALA A 100 -1.96 -12.63 -4.27
C ALA A 100 -2.71 -12.83 -2.94
N VAL A 101 -2.02 -12.65 -1.81
CA VAL A 101 -2.63 -12.72 -0.47
C VAL A 101 -3.69 -11.63 -0.32
N ALA A 102 -3.42 -10.39 -0.71
CA ALA A 102 -4.38 -9.28 -0.67
C ALA A 102 -5.66 -9.61 -1.45
N PHE A 103 -5.54 -10.26 -2.60
CA PHE A 103 -6.69 -10.74 -3.38
C PHE A 103 -7.48 -11.83 -2.65
N VAL A 104 -6.79 -12.80 -2.02
CA VAL A 104 -7.44 -13.88 -1.25
C VAL A 104 -8.16 -13.34 -0.02
N VAL A 105 -7.53 -12.44 0.74
CA VAL A 105 -8.05 -11.92 2.01
C VAL A 105 -8.99 -10.73 1.85
N ARG A 106 -9.21 -10.21 0.63
CA ARG A 106 -10.07 -9.03 0.36
C ARG A 106 -11.44 -9.07 1.04
N HIS A 107 -12.05 -10.26 1.10
CA HIS A 107 -13.36 -10.45 1.72
C HIS A 107 -13.30 -10.34 3.25
N ARG A 108 -12.18 -10.78 3.86
CA ARG A 108 -11.93 -10.64 5.30
C ARG A 108 -11.67 -9.17 5.66
N VAL A 109 -10.88 -8.44 4.86
CA VAL A 109 -10.62 -7.01 5.06
C VAL A 109 -11.91 -6.21 5.04
N ARG A 110 -12.78 -6.44 4.04
CA ARG A 110 -14.11 -5.82 4.00
C ARG A 110 -14.97 -6.15 5.22
N ARG A 111 -14.96 -7.41 5.66
CA ARG A 111 -15.71 -7.83 6.85
C ARG A 111 -15.22 -7.11 8.10
N ILE A 112 -13.91 -6.96 8.26
CA ILE A 112 -13.32 -6.22 9.38
C ILE A 112 -13.74 -4.75 9.33
N LEU A 113 -13.66 -4.08 8.17
CA LEU A 113 -14.12 -2.70 8.02
C LEU A 113 -15.61 -2.53 8.32
N TRP A 114 -16.43 -3.52 7.94
CA TRP A 114 -17.85 -3.56 8.28
C TRP A 114 -18.06 -3.68 9.80
N GLN A 115 -17.40 -4.64 10.45
CA GLN A 115 -17.47 -4.81 11.91
C GLN A 115 -17.00 -3.57 12.67
N LEU A 116 -15.95 -2.89 12.18
CA LEU A 116 -15.49 -1.63 12.74
C LEU A 116 -16.55 -0.53 12.61
N SER A 117 -17.28 -0.49 11.50
CA SER A 117 -18.40 0.44 11.29
C SER A 117 -19.56 0.16 12.26
N GLU A 118 -19.88 -1.10 12.48
CA GLU A 118 -20.94 -1.52 13.41
C GLU A 118 -20.59 -1.14 14.87
N ILE A 119 -19.33 -1.33 15.28
CA ILE A 119 -18.83 -0.90 16.59
C ILE A 119 -18.97 0.62 16.75
N ASP A 120 -18.71 1.39 15.70
CA ASP A 120 -18.79 2.85 15.74
C ASP A 120 -20.24 3.34 15.86
N GLU A 121 -21.19 2.66 15.20
CA GLU A 121 -22.62 2.91 15.36
C GLU A 121 -23.05 2.65 16.81
N GLN A 122 -22.63 1.53 17.41
CA GLN A 122 -22.91 1.22 18.81
C GLN A 122 -22.31 2.26 19.76
N LEU A 123 -21.05 2.66 19.56
CA LEU A 123 -20.39 3.71 20.34
C LEU A 123 -21.06 5.09 20.20
N CYS A 124 -21.60 5.39 19.02
CA CYS A 124 -22.38 6.60 18.78
C CYS A 124 -23.67 6.61 19.61
N THR A 125 -24.38 5.47 19.68
CA THR A 125 -25.57 5.35 20.56
C THR A 125 -25.22 5.50 22.04
N LEU A 126 -24.03 5.07 22.45
CA LEU A 126 -23.48 5.24 23.80
C LEU A 126 -22.92 6.66 24.07
N LYS A 127 -23.17 7.63 23.18
CA LYS A 127 -22.69 9.02 23.26
C LYS A 127 -21.18 9.18 23.35
N HIS A 128 -20.42 8.19 22.88
CA HIS A 128 -18.97 8.24 22.75
C HIS A 128 -18.55 8.15 21.27
N PRO A 129 -18.90 9.16 20.44
CA PRO A 129 -18.54 9.14 19.04
C PRO A 129 -17.02 9.17 18.86
N ILE A 130 -16.53 8.39 17.90
CA ILE A 130 -15.13 8.42 17.50
C ILE A 130 -14.89 9.59 16.57
N ASP A 131 -13.77 10.28 16.77
CA ASP A 131 -13.36 11.38 15.91
C ASP A 131 -12.70 10.86 14.62
N HIS A 132 -13.55 10.57 13.63
CA HIS A 132 -13.13 10.09 12.30
C HIS A 132 -12.33 11.13 11.51
N VAL A 133 -12.52 12.43 11.79
CA VAL A 133 -11.81 13.52 11.13
C VAL A 133 -10.35 13.52 11.57
N ARG A 134 -10.11 13.40 12.89
CA ARG A 134 -8.75 13.32 13.42
C ARG A 134 -7.99 12.10 12.89
N GLN A 135 -8.64 10.95 12.81
CA GLN A 135 -8.04 9.73 12.25
C GLN A 135 -7.65 9.90 10.78
N HIS A 136 -8.55 10.47 9.97
CA HIS A 136 -8.25 10.72 8.56
C HIS A 136 -7.16 11.74 8.36
N LEU A 137 -7.15 12.82 9.14
CA LEU A 137 -6.11 13.83 9.07
C LEU A 137 -4.75 13.20 9.38
N LEU A 138 -4.67 12.46 10.49
CA LEU A 138 -3.45 11.75 10.88
C LEU A 138 -3.00 10.80 9.76
N LEU A 139 -3.91 9.99 9.22
CA LEU A 139 -3.61 9.05 8.17
C LEU A 139 -3.17 9.74 6.87
N THR A 140 -3.82 10.85 6.51
CA THR A 140 -3.49 11.66 5.32
C THR A 140 -2.10 12.28 5.46
N VAL A 141 -1.79 12.86 6.62
CA VAL A 141 -0.47 13.44 6.90
C VAL A 141 0.60 12.35 6.87
N SER A 142 0.38 11.21 7.55
CA SER A 142 1.31 10.08 7.51
C SER A 142 1.53 9.56 6.08
N CYS A 143 0.46 9.37 5.30
CA CYS A 143 0.53 8.98 3.89
C CYS A 143 1.32 9.99 3.05
N GLY A 144 1.08 11.30 3.25
CA GLY A 144 1.79 12.37 2.57
C GLY A 144 3.27 12.39 2.91
N CYS A 145 3.62 12.29 4.20
CA CYS A 145 5.01 12.21 4.66
C CYS A 145 5.73 11.01 4.04
N LEU A 146 5.10 9.83 4.03
CA LEU A 146 5.68 8.63 3.43
C LEU A 146 5.94 8.80 1.94
N LEU A 147 4.97 9.35 1.20
CA LEU A 147 5.10 9.56 -0.23
C LEU A 147 6.23 10.57 -0.54
N VAL A 148 6.32 11.66 0.24
CA VAL A 148 7.42 12.63 0.12
C VAL A 148 8.77 11.96 0.44
N SER A 149 8.87 11.21 1.52
CA SER A 149 10.11 10.51 1.88
C SER A 149 10.59 9.56 0.79
N VAL A 150 9.68 8.81 0.18
CA VAL A 150 10.00 7.87 -0.91
C VAL A 150 10.45 8.61 -2.16
N LEU A 151 9.78 9.71 -2.53
CA LEU A 151 10.18 10.55 -3.67
C LEU A 151 11.54 11.21 -3.46
N VAL A 152 11.83 11.67 -2.24
CA VAL A 152 13.14 12.24 -1.88
C VAL A 152 14.22 11.17 -1.96
N LEU A 153 13.96 9.96 -1.42
CA LEU A 153 14.91 8.86 -1.50
C LEU A 153 15.17 8.45 -2.95
N LEU A 154 14.12 8.30 -3.75
CA LEU A 154 14.22 7.97 -5.17
C LEU A 154 15.04 9.01 -5.94
N SER A 155 14.73 10.30 -5.77
CA SER A 155 15.43 11.38 -6.47
C SER A 155 16.90 11.47 -6.04
N ALA A 156 17.20 11.26 -4.76
CA ALA A 156 18.57 11.16 -4.27
C ALA A 156 19.31 9.96 -4.88
N THR A 157 18.69 8.78 -4.93
CA THR A 157 19.29 7.58 -5.54
C THR A 157 19.56 7.79 -7.03
N ILE A 158 18.60 8.33 -7.79
CA ILE A 158 18.80 8.66 -9.20
C ILE A 158 19.97 9.65 -9.35
N GLY A 159 20.01 10.72 -8.55
CA GLY A 159 21.07 11.72 -8.60
C GLY A 159 22.46 11.17 -8.27
N ILE A 160 22.56 10.27 -7.30
CA ILE A 160 23.83 9.60 -6.96
C ILE A 160 24.28 8.68 -8.09
N VAL A 161 23.37 7.89 -8.66
CA VAL A 161 23.69 6.94 -9.73
C VAL A 161 24.12 7.68 -11.00
N THR A 162 23.39 8.72 -11.42
CA THR A 162 23.71 9.51 -12.63
C THR A 162 25.01 10.31 -12.48
N SER A 163 25.33 10.80 -11.28
CA SER A 163 26.58 11.53 -11.03
C SER A 163 27.83 10.64 -10.93
N ARG A 164 27.65 9.33 -10.69
CA ARG A 164 28.76 8.39 -10.52
C ARG A 164 29.00 7.47 -11.71
N VAL A 165 28.02 7.29 -12.59
CA VAL A 165 28.08 6.32 -13.70
C VAL A 165 27.63 6.98 -15.00
N GLU A 166 28.57 7.53 -15.77
CA GLU A 166 28.31 8.22 -17.05
C GLU A 166 27.78 7.28 -18.18
N MET A 167 27.73 5.97 -17.96
CA MET A 167 27.30 4.97 -18.96
C MET A 167 26.09 4.13 -18.52
N TYR A 168 25.16 4.67 -17.73
CA TYR A 168 24.01 3.89 -17.28
C TYR A 168 22.71 4.27 -17.99
N VAL A 169 22.36 3.54 -19.04
CA VAL A 169 21.00 3.50 -19.59
C VAL A 169 20.21 2.48 -18.76
N LEU A 170 19.86 2.83 -17.52
CA LEU A 170 18.89 2.03 -16.77
C LEU A 170 17.52 2.29 -17.39
N ASP A 171 16.83 1.22 -17.78
CA ASP A 171 15.48 1.36 -18.31
C ASP A 171 14.59 1.97 -17.22
N THR A 172 13.95 3.09 -17.56
CA THR A 172 13.05 3.84 -16.66
C THR A 172 11.95 2.96 -16.07
N VAL A 173 11.56 1.91 -16.80
CA VAL A 173 10.56 0.93 -16.37
C VAL A 173 11.06 0.08 -15.19
N ASP A 174 12.32 -0.34 -15.20
CA ASP A 174 12.91 -1.15 -14.14
C ASP A 174 13.10 -0.32 -12.86
N LEU A 175 13.58 0.91 -13.00
CA LEU A 175 13.70 1.84 -11.87
C LEU A 175 12.33 2.13 -11.25
N LEU A 176 11.31 2.38 -12.07
CA LEU A 176 9.96 2.60 -11.61
C LEU A 176 9.40 1.35 -10.92
N ALA A 177 9.62 0.15 -11.46
CA ALA A 177 9.13 -1.08 -10.86
C ALA A 177 9.82 -1.40 -9.52
N MET A 178 11.13 -1.15 -9.40
CA MET A 178 11.85 -1.23 -8.13
C MET A 178 11.30 -0.22 -7.11
N ALA A 179 11.09 1.03 -7.53
CA ALA A 179 10.52 2.07 -6.68
C ALA A 179 9.13 1.70 -6.16
N ILE A 180 8.27 1.18 -7.03
CA ILE A 180 6.92 0.75 -6.67
C ILE A 180 6.98 -0.50 -5.77
N SER A 181 7.90 -1.45 -6.01
CA SER A 181 8.07 -2.63 -5.15
C SER A 181 8.53 -2.25 -3.73
N SER A 182 9.52 -1.36 -3.62
CA SER A 182 9.98 -0.84 -2.32
C SER A 182 8.90 -0.03 -1.61
N PHE A 183 8.11 0.74 -2.36
CA PHE A 183 6.96 1.42 -1.79
C PHE A 183 5.87 0.44 -1.32
N CYS A 184 5.66 -0.66 -2.04
CA CYS A 184 4.75 -1.73 -1.68
C CYS A 184 5.17 -2.41 -0.37
N SER A 185 6.45 -2.72 -0.19
CA SER A 185 6.96 -3.34 1.05
C SER A 185 6.80 -2.40 2.26
N LEU A 186 7.07 -1.10 2.11
CA LEU A 186 6.79 -0.10 3.14
C LEU A 186 5.30 -0.03 3.50
N LEU A 187 4.41 -0.03 2.51
CA LEU A 187 2.97 -0.03 2.75
C LEU A 187 2.51 -1.27 3.53
N GLN A 188 3.10 -2.44 3.28
CA GLN A 188 2.79 -3.66 4.04
C GLN A 188 3.12 -3.52 5.53
N ILE A 189 4.27 -2.94 5.86
CA ILE A 189 4.67 -2.69 7.26
C ILE A 189 3.69 -1.70 7.91
N ILE A 190 3.38 -0.62 7.21
CA ILE A 190 2.55 0.48 7.73
C ILE A 190 1.10 0.05 7.88
N GLN A 191 0.63 -0.89 7.07
CA GLN A 191 -0.72 -1.44 7.17
C GLN A 191 -1.02 -2.01 8.56
N PHE A 192 -0.04 -2.64 9.22
CA PHE A 192 -0.19 -3.14 10.59
C PHE A 192 -0.36 -1.99 11.59
N ALA A 193 0.45 -0.93 11.47
CA ALA A 193 0.34 0.25 12.33
C ALA A 193 -1.01 0.96 12.16
N VAL A 194 -1.46 1.12 10.91
CA VAL A 194 -2.76 1.72 10.60
C VAL A 194 -3.90 0.92 11.23
N MET A 195 -3.92 -0.40 11.05
CA MET A 195 -4.93 -1.26 11.68
C MET A 195 -4.87 -1.18 13.21
N GLY A 196 -3.67 -1.19 13.79
CA GLY A 196 -3.46 -1.01 15.23
C GLY A 196 -4.06 0.30 15.75
N MET A 197 -3.86 1.42 15.04
CA MET A 197 -4.45 2.70 15.42
C MET A 197 -5.98 2.67 15.42
N PHE A 198 -6.60 2.04 14.41
CA PHE A 198 -8.06 1.91 14.33
C PHE A 198 -8.65 1.04 15.44
N ILE A 199 -7.95 -0.02 15.85
CA ILE A 199 -8.39 -0.88 16.95
C ILE A 199 -8.21 -0.14 18.29
N LEU A 200 -7.04 0.49 18.49
CA LEU A 200 -6.71 1.18 19.73
C LEU A 200 -7.67 2.34 20.02
N SER A 201 -8.05 3.12 19.01
CA SER A 201 -9.01 4.22 19.19
C SER A 201 -10.38 3.73 19.66
N ARG A 202 -10.84 2.59 19.13
CA ARG A 202 -12.12 1.98 19.51
C ARG A 202 -12.05 1.37 20.90
N TYR A 203 -10.95 0.68 21.20
CA TYR A 203 -10.70 0.15 22.53
C TYR A 203 -10.70 1.26 23.59
N TYR A 204 -10.07 2.40 23.31
CA TYR A 204 -10.10 3.56 24.22
C TYR A 204 -11.52 4.12 24.40
N ALA A 205 -12.30 4.22 23.33
CA ALA A 205 -13.68 4.69 23.39
C ALA A 205 -14.58 3.74 24.21
N VAL A 206 -14.44 2.43 24.02
CA VAL A 206 -15.13 1.40 24.82
C VAL A 206 -14.68 1.43 26.27
N ASN A 207 -13.39 1.53 26.55
CA ASN A 207 -12.91 1.62 27.93
C ASN A 207 -13.46 2.85 28.66
N LYS A 208 -13.71 3.95 27.93
CA LYS A 208 -14.34 5.16 28.46
C LYS A 208 -15.83 4.97 28.76
N THR A 209 -16.53 4.05 28.10
CA THR A 209 -17.96 3.80 28.38
C THR A 209 -18.19 3.07 29.70
N PHE A 210 -17.18 2.33 30.19
CA PHE A 210 -17.26 1.55 31.44
C PHE A 210 -16.63 2.25 32.65
N ARG A 211 -16.11 3.47 32.48
CA ARG A 211 -15.47 4.26 33.53
C ARG A 211 -16.30 5.47 33.89
#